data_AF-A0A6L7L9Q1-F1
#
_entry.id   AF-A0A6L7L9Q1-F1
#
_cell.length_a   1.000
_cell.length_b   1.000
_cell.length_c   1.000
_cell.angle_alpha   90.00
_cell.angle_beta   90.00
_cell.angle_gamma   90.00
#
_symmetry.space_group_name_H-M   'P 1'
#
loop_
_entity.id
_entity.type
_entity.pdbx_description
1 polymer ?
#
loop_
_entity_poly.entity_id
_entity_poly.type
_entity_poly.pdbx_seq_one_letter_code
_entity_poly.pdbx_strand_id
1 'polypeptide(L)'
;MAEQSSQAKVATRESEKRGLFYGWWIVIAGSISQGYTSGTFWQGFGAFFDPIIEQFGWSRAVTSAAVSIQRTESGMISPFVGWFIDRFGPRNVMLAGIAATGLGFIM
;
A
#
# COMPACT_ATOMS: atom_id res chain seq x y z
N MET A 1 32.50 -27.28 -39.39
CA MET A 1 33.13 -26.71 -38.18
C MET A 1 32.74 -25.24 -37.91
N ALA A 2 32.46 -24.42 -38.94
CA ALA A 2 32.02 -23.02 -38.77
C ALA A 2 30.55 -22.86 -38.29
N GLU A 3 29.66 -23.83 -38.55
CA GLU A 3 28.25 -23.78 -38.14
C GLU A 3 28.03 -23.91 -36.62
N GLN A 4 28.89 -24.67 -35.92
CA GLN A 4 28.78 -24.85 -34.47
C GLN A 4 29.14 -23.58 -33.69
N SER A 5 30.03 -22.74 -34.25
CA SER A 5 30.39 -21.44 -33.64
C SER A 5 29.25 -20.41 -33.77
N SER A 6 28.46 -20.48 -34.84
CA SER A 6 27.30 -19.60 -35.04
C SER A 6 26.15 -19.97 -34.09
N GLN A 7 25.86 -21.27 -33.94
CA GLN A 7 24.84 -21.80 -33.01
C GLN A 7 25.16 -21.47 -31.54
N ALA A 8 26.43 -21.60 -31.13
CA ALA A 8 26.86 -21.27 -29.77
C ALA A 8 26.69 -19.77 -29.43
N LYS A 9 26.80 -18.88 -30.44
CA LYS A 9 26.67 -17.43 -30.28
C LYS A 9 25.21 -16.95 -30.29
N VAL A 10 24.30 -17.74 -30.87
CA VAL A 10 22.86 -17.48 -30.86
C VAL A 10 22.26 -17.93 -29.52
N ALA A 11 22.66 -19.09 -29.00
CA ALA A 11 22.19 -19.61 -27.71
C ALA A 11 22.59 -18.74 -26.49
N THR A 12 23.69 -17.98 -26.60
CA THR A 12 24.14 -17.07 -25.52
C THR A 12 23.45 -15.71 -25.51
N ARG A 13 22.76 -15.31 -26.60
CA ARG A 13 22.17 -13.97 -26.71
C ARG A 13 20.74 -13.83 -26.16
N GLU A 14 20.05 -14.94 -25.87
CA GLU A 14 18.67 -14.87 -25.35
C GLU A 14 18.59 -14.70 -23.83
N SER A 15 19.69 -14.86 -23.09
CA SER A 15 19.69 -14.72 -21.63
C SER A 15 19.89 -13.28 -21.12
N GLU A 16 20.28 -12.33 -21.97
CA GLU A 16 20.57 -10.96 -21.59
C GLU A 16 19.45 -10.02 -22.01
N LYS A 17 18.37 -9.99 -21.22
CA LYS A 17 17.50 -8.82 -20.94
C LYS A 17 16.26 -9.26 -20.17
N ARG A 18 16.45 -9.94 -19.05
CA ARG A 18 15.43 -9.88 -17.99
C ARG A 18 15.64 -8.55 -17.26
N GLY A 19 15.24 -7.46 -17.90
CA GLY A 19 15.18 -6.15 -17.24
C GLY A 19 14.40 -6.32 -15.94
N LEU A 20 14.84 -5.64 -14.88
CA LEU A 20 14.20 -5.65 -13.56
C LEU A 20 12.68 -5.62 -13.72
N PHE A 21 12.00 -6.64 -13.21
CA PHE A 21 10.56 -6.80 -13.33
C PHE A 21 9.88 -5.55 -12.77
N TYR A 22 9.08 -4.85 -13.59
CA TYR A 22 8.40 -3.60 -13.19
C TYR A 22 7.59 -3.73 -11.90
N GLY A 23 7.13 -4.95 -11.58
CA GLY A 23 6.50 -5.26 -10.30
C GLY A 23 7.35 -4.93 -9.07
N TRP A 24 8.67 -5.00 -9.13
CA TRP A 24 9.54 -4.60 -8.01
C TRP A 24 9.43 -3.12 -7.67
N TRP A 25 9.26 -2.24 -8.67
CA TRP A 25 9.01 -0.82 -8.44
C TRP A 25 7.64 -0.58 -7.79
N ILE A 26 6.61 -1.34 -8.19
CA ILE A 26 5.28 -1.28 -7.56
C ILE A 26 5.37 -1.73 -6.10
N VAL A 27 6.12 -2.80 -5.80
CA VAL A 27 6.33 -3.30 -4.44
C VAL A 27 7.06 -2.26 -3.58
N ILE A 28 8.12 -1.64 -4.10
CA ILE A 28 8.85 -0.59 -3.36
C ILE A 28 7.94 0.61 -3.11
N ALA A 29 7.23 1.10 -4.13
CA ALA A 29 6.29 2.22 -3.99
C ALA A 29 5.18 1.92 -2.98
N GLY A 30 4.60 0.72 -3.05
CA GLY A 30 3.61 0.24 -2.09
C GLY A 30 4.17 0.12 -0.67
N SER A 31 5.40 -0.40 -0.53
CA SER A 31 6.06 -0.56 0.77
C SER A 31 6.37 0.78 1.42
N ILE A 32 6.84 1.76 0.65
CA ILE A 32 7.09 3.13 1.14
C ILE A 32 5.77 3.78 1.55
N SER A 33 4.72 3.65 0.73
CA SER A 33 3.38 4.19 1.04
C SER A 33 2.78 3.57 2.31
N GLN A 34 2.89 2.24 2.43
CA GLN A 34 2.46 1.50 3.63
C GLN A 34 3.28 1.89 4.85
N GLY A 35 4.59 2.06 4.69
CA GLY A 35 5.50 2.50 5.76
C GLY A 35 5.18 3.89 6.27
N TYR A 36 4.92 4.84 5.37
CA TYR A 36 4.47 6.20 5.73
C TYR A 36 3.14 6.15 6.50
N THR A 37 2.15 5.43 5.96
CA THR A 37 0.83 5.31 6.61
C THR A 37 0.95 4.66 7.98
N SER A 38 1.72 3.59 8.12
CA SER A 38 1.94 2.88 9.39
C SER A 38 2.67 3.76 10.42
N GLY A 39 3.75 4.43 10.00
CA GLY A 39 4.52 5.30 10.88
C GLY A 39 3.73 6.50 11.37
N THR A 40 3.00 7.17 10.48
CA THR A 40 2.30 8.41 10.84
C THR A 40 0.99 8.14 11.58
N PHE A 41 0.13 7.24 11.06
CA PHE A 41 -1.19 7.01 11.66
C PHE A 41 -1.16 6.06 12.84
N TRP A 42 -0.38 4.98 12.80
CA TRP A 42 -0.44 3.97 13.86
C TRP A 42 0.50 4.29 15.03
N GLN A 43 1.74 4.69 14.73
CA GLN A 43 2.73 5.00 15.77
C GLN A 43 2.58 6.44 16.28
N GLY A 44 2.32 7.41 15.39
CA GLY A 44 2.17 8.82 15.76
C GLY A 44 0.95 9.12 16.61
N PHE A 45 -0.19 8.48 16.34
CA PHE A 45 -1.44 8.73 17.06
C PHE A 45 -1.36 8.39 18.56
N GLY A 46 -0.55 7.39 18.93
CA GLY A 46 -0.33 7.02 20.34
C GLY A 46 0.20 8.17 21.20
N ALA A 47 1.04 9.05 20.64
CA ALA A 47 1.58 10.21 21.35
C ALA A 47 0.53 11.32 21.60
N PHE A 48 -0.50 11.41 20.74
CA PHE A 48 -1.60 12.35 20.90
C PHE A 48 -2.74 11.80 21.77
N PHE A 49 -2.65 10.53 22.18
CA PHE A 49 -3.73 9.85 22.88
C PHE A 49 -3.96 10.39 24.29
N ASP A 50 -2.89 10.59 25.07
CA ASP A 50 -2.96 11.16 26.42
C ASP A 50 -3.46 12.62 26.43
N PRO A 51 -2.95 13.56 25.61
CA PRO A 51 -3.45 14.94 25.62
C PRO A 51 -4.89 15.09 25.13
N ILE A 52 -5.37 14.23 24.22
CA ILE A 52 -6.79 14.22 23.78
C ILE A 52 -7.70 13.79 24.95
N ILE A 53 -7.31 12.75 25.67
CA ILE A 53 -8.05 12.27 26.84
C ILE A 53 -8.12 13.33 27.93
N GLU A 54 -7.01 14.04 28.17
CA GLU A 54 -6.92 15.07 29.19
C GLU A 54 -7.73 16.33 28.81
N GLN A 55 -7.72 16.76 27.55
CA GLN A 55 -8.50 17.93 27.10
C GLN A 55 -10.01 17.66 26.97
N PHE A 56 -10.40 16.50 26.43
CA PHE A 56 -11.82 16.17 26.21
C PHE A 56 -12.46 15.43 27.39
N GLY A 57 -11.68 15.08 28.41
CA GLY A 57 -12.13 14.34 29.60
C GLY A 57 -12.58 12.90 29.28
N TRP A 58 -12.13 12.33 28.17
CA TRP A 58 -12.58 11.01 27.71
C TRP A 58 -11.87 9.89 28.46
N SER A 59 -12.60 8.86 28.90
CA SER A 59 -11.97 7.68 29.50
C SER A 59 -11.16 6.90 28.44
N ARG A 60 -10.02 6.33 28.84
CA ARG A 60 -9.18 5.45 28.00
C ARG A 60 -10.01 4.33 27.33
N ALA A 61 -11.07 3.85 28.01
CA ALA A 61 -11.98 2.83 27.51
C ALA A 61 -12.84 3.30 26.31
N VAL A 62 -13.26 4.57 26.30
CA VAL A 62 -14.08 5.13 25.21
C VAL A 62 -13.21 5.33 23.97
N THR A 63 -12.01 5.88 24.15
CA THR A 63 -11.07 6.11 23.05
C THR A 63 -10.58 4.78 22.45
N SER A 64 -10.30 3.77 23.28
CA SER A 64 -9.93 2.43 22.77
C SER A 64 -11.09 1.70 22.09
N ALA A 65 -12.33 1.90 22.56
CA ALA A 65 -13.53 1.41 21.88
C ALA A 65 -13.70 2.06 20.49
N ALA A 66 -13.49 3.37 20.37
CA ALA A 66 -13.55 4.08 19.09
C ALA A 66 -12.51 3.55 18.09
N VAL A 67 -11.26 3.37 18.52
CA VAL A 67 -10.20 2.77 17.68
C VAL A 67 -10.55 1.33 17.29
N SER A 68 -11.15 0.56 18.20
CA SER A 68 -11.58 -0.81 17.91
C SER A 68 -12.68 -0.86 16.85
N ILE A 69 -13.65 0.07 16.91
CA ILE A 69 -14.71 0.20 15.90
C ILE A 69 -14.11 0.56 14.54
N GLN A 70 -13.21 1.55 14.49
CA GLN A 70 -12.51 1.94 13.26
C GLN A 70 -11.79 0.74 12.61
N ARG A 71 -11.17 -0.13 13.42
CA ARG A 71 -10.49 -1.33 12.92
C ARG A 71 -11.48 -2.36 12.37
N THR A 72 -12.58 -2.59 13.06
CA THR A 72 -13.64 -3.49 12.61
C THR A 72 -14.25 -3.00 11.28
N GLU A 73 -14.52 -1.70 11.18
CA GLU A 73 -15.02 -1.07 9.96
C GLU A 73 -14.04 -1.23 8.79
N SER A 74 -12.76 -0.93 9.02
CA SER A 74 -11.71 -1.08 8.00
C SER A 74 -11.60 -2.54 7.50
N GLY A 75 -11.70 -3.51 8.40
CA GLY A 75 -11.72 -4.93 8.05
C GLY A 75 -12.97 -5.33 7.26
N MET A 76 -14.12 -4.77 7.59
CA MET A 76 -15.39 -5.05 6.90
C MET A 76 -15.44 -4.46 5.48
N ILE A 77 -14.78 -3.32 5.26
CA ILE A 77 -14.66 -2.68 3.94
C ILE A 77 -13.62 -3.39 3.05
N SER A 78 -12.67 -4.10 3.64
CA SER A 78 -11.57 -4.80 2.92
C SER A 78 -12.04 -5.74 1.78
N PRO A 79 -13.03 -6.64 1.96
CA PRO A 79 -13.52 -7.49 0.86
C PRO A 79 -14.19 -6.69 -0.27
N PHE A 80 -14.86 -5.58 0.04
CA PHE A 80 -15.45 -4.71 -0.99
C PHE A 80 -14.38 -4.05 -1.84
N VAL A 81 -13.30 -3.58 -1.20
CA VAL A 81 -12.14 -3.01 -1.90
C VAL A 81 -11.47 -4.05 -2.79
N GLY A 82 -11.27 -5.27 -2.29
CA GLY A 82 -10.74 -6.39 -3.07
C GLY A 82 -11.60 -6.70 -4.30
N TRP A 83 -12.92 -6.79 -4.12
CA TRP A 83 -13.85 -7.00 -5.23
C TRP A 83 -13.79 -5.87 -6.27
N PHE A 84 -13.63 -4.63 -5.83
CA PHE A 84 -13.49 -3.47 -6.72
C PHE A 84 -12.17 -3.54 -7.52
N ILE A 85 -11.08 -3.97 -6.88
CA ILE A 85 -9.77 -4.18 -7.54
C ILE A 85 -9.88 -5.26 -8.61
N ASP A 86 -10.55 -6.37 -8.30
CA ASP A 86 -10.74 -7.49 -9.24
C ASP A 86 -11.61 -7.09 -10.45
N ARG A 87 -12.60 -6.20 -10.23
CA ARG A 87 -13.55 -5.78 -11.28
C ARG A 87 -13.02 -4.66 -12.19
N PHE A 88 -12.34 -3.66 -11.62
CA PHE A 88 -11.93 -2.43 -12.33
C PHE A 88 -10.44 -2.37 -12.66
N GLY A 89 -9.68 -3.36 -12.18
CA GLY A 89 -8.26 -3.47 -12.36
C GLY A 89 -7.48 -2.62 -11.35
N PRO A 90 -6.33 -3.13 -10.84
CA PRO A 90 -5.59 -2.52 -9.74
C PRO A 90 -5.10 -1.09 -10.04
N ARG A 91 -4.78 -0.79 -11.30
CA ARG A 91 -4.25 0.53 -11.70
C ARG A 91 -5.27 1.66 -11.56
N ASN A 92 -6.52 1.42 -11.97
CA ASN A 92 -7.57 2.44 -11.90
C ASN A 92 -8.01 2.68 -10.46
N VAL A 93 -8.08 1.61 -9.67
CA VAL A 93 -8.44 1.71 -8.24
C VAL A 93 -7.35 2.43 -7.44
N MET A 94 -6.06 2.19 -7.71
CA MET A 94 -4.97 2.96 -7.10
C MET A 94 -5.04 4.45 -7.43
N LEU A 95 -5.24 4.80 -8.71
CA LEU A 95 -5.34 6.22 -9.12
C LEU A 95 -6.51 6.93 -8.44
N ALA A 96 -7.68 6.27 -8.38
CA ALA A 96 -8.84 6.80 -7.68
C ALA A 96 -8.59 6.97 -6.18
N GLY A 97 -7.94 5.99 -5.54
CA GLY A 97 -7.60 6.05 -4.10
C GLY A 97 -6.60 7.15 -3.77
N ILE A 98 -5.59 7.37 -4.61
CA ILE A 98 -4.61 8.45 -4.45
C ILE A 98 -5.30 9.80 -4.63
N ALA A 99 -6.15 9.96 -5.65
CA ALA A 99 -6.88 11.20 -5.87
C ALA A 99 -7.86 11.51 -4.73
N ALA A 100 -8.61 10.52 -4.26
CA ALA A 100 -9.55 10.67 -3.15
C ALA A 100 -8.82 11.03 -1.85
N THR A 101 -7.72 10.34 -1.52
CA THR A 101 -6.90 10.66 -0.35
C THR A 101 -6.31 12.06 -0.47
N GLY A 102 -5.74 12.41 -1.63
CA GLY A 102 -5.17 13.74 -1.87
C GLY A 102 -6.20 14.87 -1.72
N LEU A 103 -7.41 14.68 -2.27
CA LEU A 103 -8.51 15.63 -2.11
C LEU A 103 -8.95 15.76 -0.65
N GLY A 104 -9.01 14.64 0.08
CA GLY A 104 -9.40 14.64 1.50
C GLY A 104 -8.39 15.33 2.42
N PHE A 105 -7.12 15.38 2.05
CA PHE A 105 -6.09 16.14 2.81
C PHE A 105 -6.04 17.63 2.42
N ILE A 106 -6.53 18.00 1.24
CA ILE A 106 -6.59 19.40 0.78
C ILE A 106 -7.77 20.13 1.41
N MET A 107 -8.89 19.42 1.64
CA MET A 107 -10.08 19.93 2.33
C MET A 107 -9.88 19.93 3.86
#